data_AF-A0A7X7YR65-F1
#
_entry.id   AF-A0A7X7YR65-F1
#
_cell.length_a   1.000
_cell.length_b   1.000
_cell.length_c   1.000
_cell.angle_alpha   90.00
_cell.angle_beta   90.00
_cell.angle_gamma   90.00
#
_symmetry.space_group_name_H-M   'P 1'
#
loop_
_entity.id
_entity.type
_entity.pdbx_description
1 polymer ?
#
loop_
_entity_poly.entity_id
_entity_poly.type
_entity_poly.pdbx_seq_one_letter_code
_entity_poly.pdbx_strand_id
1 'polypeptide(L)'
;MNESELYEYTIEILSPTIVASGGKLQRIDFIQRGTRIEILDMDKTLADRSSLELFERANYNLETFRGSIKDGKIKYEKKYDLQFTGSGGKNLDNIEIIEHIKSAGRPYLPGSSIKGALRSTITRAFGKDNVYKMHLKEKITEVLTKNPRGGERALKEVGVEADEQIFGSPTSSPFKLLVVSDSSFAENSSLQLSEIVIQNIKKRENLLPLYAETLSPGTKLTGTLIRKYRTLYSKEKFVKEIEIIESMAEKSRASNSILLEREIEKLSKSDPNKFRKIIEFYKKLLMMSKEKSTILLCMGFSSGYFSKIAVGNPDSEFLQDVQKLMNLSNPKKQISSDFPVSRKFVTDSMGLPAYPLGWIKMTLSKIKS
;
A
#
# COMPACT_ATOMS: atom_id res chain seq x y z
N MET A 1 8.36 -0.12 38.08
CA MET A 1 7.69 1.00 37.36
C MET A 1 7.24 0.46 36.02
N ASN A 2 6.04 0.79 35.53
CA ASN A 2 5.59 0.31 34.22
C ASN A 2 6.46 0.90 33.12
N GLU A 3 7.40 0.10 32.61
CA GLU A 3 8.41 0.50 31.61
C GLU A 3 7.89 0.52 30.17
N SER A 4 6.61 0.19 29.97
CA SER A 4 5.96 0.17 28.67
C SER A 4 4.73 1.06 28.64
N GLU A 5 4.59 1.85 27.58
CA GLU A 5 3.37 2.61 27.30
C GLU A 5 2.50 1.79 26.33
N LEU A 6 1.28 1.49 26.74
CA LEU A 6 0.28 0.81 25.94
C LEU A 6 -0.74 1.81 25.39
N TYR A 7 -0.99 1.72 24.08
CA TYR A 7 -1.98 2.49 23.37
C TYR A 7 -2.95 1.56 22.66
N GLU A 8 -4.22 1.92 22.67
CA GLU A 8 -5.18 1.44 21.68
C GLU A 8 -5.11 2.35 20.46
N TYR A 9 -5.09 1.76 19.27
CA TYR A 9 -5.22 2.50 18.03
C TYR A 9 -6.58 2.23 17.39
N THR A 10 -7.13 3.25 16.74
CA THR A 10 -8.24 3.11 15.79
C THR A 10 -7.78 3.58 14.42
N ILE A 11 -8.00 2.74 13.41
CA ILE A 11 -7.75 3.04 12.00
C ILE A 11 -9.09 3.24 11.30
N GLU A 12 -9.22 4.35 10.59
CA GLU A 12 -10.29 4.62 9.63
C GLU A 12 -9.72 4.61 8.21
N ILE A 13 -10.29 3.79 7.33
CA ILE A 13 -9.93 3.75 5.91
C ILE A 13 -10.46 5.01 5.24
N LEU A 14 -9.58 5.86 4.70
CA LEU A 14 -9.98 7.11 4.02
C LEU A 14 -10.09 6.93 2.51
N SER A 15 -9.29 6.03 1.95
CA SER A 15 -9.35 5.65 0.55
C SER A 15 -9.19 4.14 0.38
N PRO A 16 -9.64 3.55 -0.76
CA PRO A 16 -9.56 2.11 -0.97
C PRO A 16 -8.17 1.57 -0.66
N THR A 17 -8.10 0.62 0.27
CA THR A 17 -6.83 0.13 0.84
C THR A 17 -6.73 -1.37 0.69
N ILE A 18 -5.60 -1.83 0.15
CA ILE A 18 -5.29 -3.25 -0.02
C ILE A 18 -3.93 -3.59 0.59
N VAL A 19 -3.89 -4.65 1.38
CA VAL A 19 -2.66 -5.38 1.71
C VAL A 19 -2.79 -6.73 1.03
N ALA A 20 -2.03 -6.96 -0.04
CA ALA A 20 -2.20 -8.15 -0.86
C ALA A 20 -1.80 -9.42 -0.08
N SER A 21 -2.58 -10.50 -0.21
CA SER A 21 -2.25 -11.82 0.36
C SER A 21 -1.08 -12.50 -0.37
N GLY A 22 -0.80 -12.06 -1.60
CA GLY A 22 0.06 -12.76 -2.55
C GLY A 22 -0.72 -13.68 -3.50
N GLY A 23 -1.97 -14.01 -3.14
CA GLY A 23 -2.92 -14.74 -3.97
C GLY A 23 -3.62 -13.85 -4.98
N LYS A 24 -4.26 -14.51 -5.95
CA LYS A 24 -5.16 -13.90 -6.93
C LYS A 24 -6.37 -14.79 -7.12
N LEU A 25 -7.55 -14.17 -7.24
CA LEU A 25 -8.75 -14.85 -7.69
C LEU A 25 -8.75 -14.83 -9.22
N GLN A 26 -8.90 -16.02 -9.78
CA GLN A 26 -9.00 -16.29 -11.22
C GLN A 26 -10.46 -16.23 -11.66
N ARG A 27 -10.69 -16.21 -12.97
CA ARG A 27 -12.02 -16.19 -13.59
C ARG A 27 -12.99 -17.28 -13.09
N ILE A 28 -12.47 -18.42 -12.61
CA ILE A 28 -13.29 -19.53 -12.10
C ILE A 28 -13.77 -19.28 -10.67
N ASP A 29 -13.06 -18.44 -9.92
CA ASP A 29 -13.33 -18.22 -8.50
C ASP A 29 -14.49 -17.22 -8.29
N PHE A 30 -15.03 -16.63 -9.35
CA PHE A 30 -16.09 -15.65 -9.24
C PHE A 30 -17.04 -15.56 -10.43
N ILE A 31 -18.23 -15.05 -10.16
CA ILE A 31 -19.26 -14.74 -11.16
C ILE A 31 -19.70 -13.29 -10.99
N GLN A 32 -19.82 -12.59 -12.13
CA GLN A 32 -20.37 -11.24 -12.17
C GLN A 32 -21.89 -11.28 -12.38
N ARG A 33 -22.64 -10.60 -11.52
CA ARG A 33 -24.08 -10.34 -11.64
C ARG A 33 -24.30 -8.82 -11.55
N GLY A 34 -24.30 -8.16 -12.71
CA GLY A 34 -24.34 -6.70 -12.78
C GLY A 34 -23.07 -6.08 -12.19
N THR A 35 -23.22 -5.28 -11.13
CA THR A 35 -22.09 -4.68 -10.38
C THR A 35 -21.68 -5.51 -9.16
N ARG A 36 -22.37 -6.62 -8.87
CA ARG A 36 -22.01 -7.54 -7.79
C ARG A 36 -21.10 -8.64 -8.33
N ILE A 37 -20.05 -8.95 -7.58
CA ILE A 37 -19.11 -10.03 -7.87
C ILE A 37 -19.24 -11.05 -6.76
N GLU A 38 -19.67 -12.25 -7.10
CA GLU A 38 -19.89 -13.35 -6.16
C GLU A 38 -18.67 -14.26 -6.18
N ILE A 39 -17.98 -14.35 -5.05
CA ILE A 39 -16.81 -15.23 -4.90
C ILE A 39 -17.30 -16.61 -4.50
N LEU A 40 -16.87 -17.63 -5.23
CA LEU A 40 -17.32 -18.99 -5.09
C LEU A 40 -16.48 -19.73 -4.04
N ASP A 41 -17.12 -20.63 -3.30
CA ASP A 41 -16.44 -21.65 -2.49
C ASP A 41 -16.30 -22.90 -3.36
N MET A 42 -15.20 -22.97 -4.12
CA MET A 42 -14.98 -24.03 -5.10
C MET A 42 -14.89 -25.41 -4.46
N ASP A 43 -14.31 -25.51 -3.26
CA ASP A 43 -14.20 -26.77 -2.53
C ASP A 43 -15.59 -27.30 -2.17
N LYS A 44 -16.47 -26.45 -1.63
CA LYS A 44 -17.85 -26.85 -1.33
C LYS A 44 -18.69 -27.07 -2.59
N THR A 45 -18.46 -26.27 -3.63
CA THR A 45 -19.18 -26.39 -4.90
C THR A 45 -18.86 -27.74 -5.57
N LEU A 46 -17.60 -28.16 -5.57
CA LEU A 46 -17.18 -29.43 -6.15
C LEU A 46 -17.38 -30.64 -5.21
N ALA A 47 -17.64 -30.41 -3.93
CA ALA A 47 -18.06 -31.48 -3.01
C ALA A 47 -19.46 -32.03 -3.35
N ASP A 48 -20.29 -31.25 -4.05
CA ASP A 48 -21.54 -31.75 -4.59
C ASP A 48 -21.29 -32.66 -5.81
N ARG A 49 -21.77 -33.90 -5.72
CA ARG A 49 -21.54 -34.94 -6.73
C ARG A 49 -22.09 -34.55 -8.11
N SER A 50 -23.23 -33.87 -8.16
CA SER A 50 -23.82 -33.48 -9.44
C SER A 50 -22.99 -32.41 -10.15
N SER A 51 -22.44 -31.48 -9.37
CA SER A 51 -21.54 -30.42 -9.82
C SER A 51 -20.20 -30.97 -10.28
N LEU A 52 -19.64 -31.95 -9.54
CA LEU A 52 -18.42 -32.67 -9.92
C LEU A 52 -18.60 -33.45 -11.23
N GLU A 53 -19.68 -34.24 -11.36
CA GLU A 53 -19.95 -35.00 -12.58
C GLU A 53 -20.11 -34.10 -13.81
N LEU A 54 -20.72 -32.91 -13.65
CA LEU A 54 -20.83 -31.93 -14.73
C LEU A 54 -19.48 -31.31 -15.09
N PHE A 55 -18.60 -31.09 -14.10
CA PHE A 55 -17.23 -30.61 -14.35
C PHE A 55 -16.38 -31.66 -15.09
N GLU A 56 -16.49 -32.93 -14.70
CA GLU A 56 -15.83 -34.06 -15.35
C GLU A 56 -16.35 -34.26 -16.78
N ARG A 57 -17.66 -34.19 -17.00
CA ARG A 57 -18.28 -34.27 -18.34
C ARG A 57 -17.87 -33.13 -19.26
N ALA A 58 -17.57 -31.96 -18.69
CA ALA A 58 -16.97 -30.85 -19.41
C ALA A 58 -15.48 -31.08 -19.73
N ASN A 59 -14.93 -32.26 -19.46
CA ASN A 59 -13.51 -32.59 -19.60
C ASN A 59 -12.62 -31.59 -18.86
N TYR A 60 -13.05 -31.18 -17.66
CA TYR A 60 -12.37 -30.20 -16.83
C TYR A 60 -12.19 -28.83 -17.52
N ASN A 61 -13.03 -28.52 -18.52
CA ASN A 61 -13.01 -27.24 -19.21
C ASN A 61 -13.64 -26.15 -18.32
N LEU A 62 -12.81 -25.20 -17.91
CA LEU A 62 -13.22 -24.13 -16.99
C LEU A 62 -14.27 -23.19 -17.59
N GLU A 63 -14.23 -22.95 -18.91
CA GLU A 63 -15.22 -22.08 -19.57
C GLU A 63 -16.59 -22.74 -19.63
N THR A 64 -16.63 -24.03 -19.98
CA THR A 64 -17.88 -24.82 -19.99
C THR A 64 -18.47 -24.94 -18.59
N PHE A 65 -17.63 -25.18 -17.58
CA PHE A 65 -18.06 -25.23 -16.18
C PHE A 65 -18.66 -23.91 -15.72
N ARG A 66 -17.94 -22.81 -15.97
CA ARG A 66 -18.37 -21.47 -15.61
C ARG A 66 -19.66 -21.05 -16.32
N GLY A 67 -19.79 -21.39 -17.61
CA GLY A 67 -21.03 -21.22 -18.37
C GLY A 67 -22.19 -21.98 -17.74
N SER A 68 -21.95 -23.21 -17.28
CA SER A 68 -22.97 -24.03 -16.61
C SER A 68 -23.41 -23.46 -15.26
N ILE A 69 -22.51 -22.80 -14.52
CA ILE A 69 -22.91 -22.05 -13.31
C ILE A 69 -23.75 -20.82 -13.69
N LYS A 70 -23.33 -20.06 -14.71
CA LYS A 70 -24.07 -18.87 -15.17
C LYS A 70 -25.49 -19.21 -15.63
N ASP A 71 -25.65 -20.32 -16.34
CA ASP A 71 -26.91 -20.89 -16.83
C ASP A 71 -27.78 -21.51 -15.73
N GLY A 72 -27.26 -21.63 -14.49
CA GLY A 72 -27.97 -22.24 -13.38
C GLY A 72 -28.05 -23.77 -13.42
N LYS A 73 -27.27 -24.43 -14.30
CA LYS A 73 -27.17 -25.90 -14.38
C LYS A 73 -26.35 -26.48 -13.23
N ILE A 74 -25.37 -25.73 -12.74
CA ILE A 74 -24.54 -26.08 -11.58
C ILE A 74 -24.92 -25.15 -10.43
N LYS A 75 -25.32 -25.74 -9.30
CA LYS A 75 -25.46 -25.01 -8.04
C LYS A 75 -24.06 -24.77 -7.47
N TYR A 76 -23.85 -23.62 -6.86
CA TYR A 76 -22.58 -23.25 -6.26
C TYR A 76 -22.79 -22.69 -4.87
N GLU A 77 -21.75 -22.83 -4.06
CA GLU A 77 -21.69 -22.23 -2.74
C GLU A 77 -20.99 -20.88 -2.83
N LYS A 78 -21.59 -19.86 -2.23
CA LYS A 78 -21.01 -18.50 -2.21
C LYS A 78 -20.16 -18.34 -0.96
N LYS A 79 -18.90 -17.92 -1.14
CA LYS A 79 -17.97 -17.61 -0.05
C LYS A 79 -18.23 -16.21 0.52
N TYR A 80 -18.34 -15.20 -0.35
CA TYR A 80 -18.71 -13.82 -0.05
C TYR A 80 -19.02 -13.06 -1.35
N ASP A 81 -19.39 -11.80 -1.25
CA ASP A 81 -19.58 -10.94 -2.42
C ASP A 81 -18.89 -9.59 -2.27
N LEU A 82 -18.58 -9.00 -3.42
CA LEU A 82 -17.91 -7.72 -3.56
C LEU A 82 -18.76 -6.80 -4.43
N GLN A 83 -18.89 -5.55 -3.99
CA GLN A 83 -19.43 -4.49 -4.85
C GLN A 83 -18.33 -4.01 -5.79
N PHE A 84 -18.57 -4.01 -7.10
CA PHE A 84 -17.66 -3.44 -8.09
C PHE A 84 -17.74 -1.92 -8.09
N THR A 85 -16.59 -1.27 -7.90
CA THR A 85 -16.40 0.17 -7.98
C THR A 85 -15.37 0.47 -9.08
N GLY A 86 -15.87 0.73 -10.29
CA GLY A 86 -15.06 1.01 -11.48
C GLY A 86 -15.94 1.33 -12.67
N SER A 87 -15.35 1.51 -13.86
CA SER A 87 -16.11 1.92 -15.05
C SER A 87 -17.24 0.93 -15.35
N GLY A 88 -18.48 1.42 -15.31
CA GLY A 88 -19.68 0.60 -15.44
C GLY A 88 -19.76 -0.12 -16.78
N GLY A 89 -20.47 -1.25 -16.81
CA GLY A 89 -20.73 -2.02 -18.04
C GLY A 89 -19.57 -2.88 -18.54
N LYS A 90 -18.43 -2.92 -17.84
CA LYS A 90 -17.34 -3.84 -18.19
C LYS A 90 -17.70 -5.28 -17.84
N ASN A 91 -17.47 -6.16 -18.80
CA ASN A 91 -17.41 -7.58 -18.55
C ASN A 91 -16.06 -7.91 -17.89
N LEU A 92 -16.11 -8.41 -16.66
CA LEU A 92 -14.96 -8.81 -15.85
C LEU A 92 -14.65 -10.31 -16.00
N ASP A 93 -15.08 -10.94 -17.09
CA ASP A 93 -14.93 -12.38 -17.27
C ASP A 93 -13.48 -12.85 -17.48
N ASN A 94 -12.60 -11.95 -17.92
CA ASN A 94 -11.21 -12.25 -18.28
C ASN A 94 -10.19 -11.45 -17.45
N ILE A 95 -10.50 -11.20 -16.18
CA ILE A 95 -9.59 -10.49 -15.27
C ILE A 95 -9.05 -11.44 -14.20
N GLU A 96 -7.92 -11.04 -13.61
CA GLU A 96 -7.48 -11.54 -12.32
C GLU A 96 -7.76 -10.49 -11.26
N ILE A 97 -8.22 -10.92 -10.09
CA ILE A 97 -8.46 -10.04 -8.93
C ILE A 97 -7.34 -10.28 -7.92
N ILE A 98 -6.59 -9.22 -7.59
CA ILE A 98 -5.60 -9.26 -6.52
C ILE A 98 -6.35 -9.38 -5.18
N GLU A 99 -6.04 -10.41 -4.41
CA GLU A 99 -6.75 -10.70 -3.17
C GLU A 99 -6.19 -9.88 -1.99
N HIS A 100 -7.09 -9.36 -1.15
CA HIS A 100 -6.71 -8.73 0.12
C HIS A 100 -6.37 -9.81 1.16
N ILE A 101 -5.44 -9.52 2.07
CA ILE A 101 -5.04 -10.46 3.12
C ILE A 101 -6.18 -10.72 4.11
N LYS A 102 -6.44 -12.00 4.37
CA LYS A 102 -7.48 -12.48 5.28
C LYS A 102 -6.88 -13.47 6.28
N SER A 103 -7.49 -13.57 7.45
CA SER A 103 -7.25 -14.67 8.40
C SER A 103 -8.59 -15.35 8.69
N ALA A 104 -8.63 -16.67 8.56
CA ALA A 104 -9.88 -17.46 8.62
C ALA A 104 -11.01 -16.85 7.75
N GLY A 105 -10.66 -16.37 6.55
CA GLY A 105 -11.62 -15.77 5.61
C GLY A 105 -12.09 -14.36 5.95
N ARG A 106 -11.56 -13.71 7.00
CA ARG A 106 -11.91 -12.33 7.37
C ARG A 106 -10.76 -11.34 7.10
N PRO A 107 -11.01 -10.21 6.43
CA PRO A 107 -9.99 -9.21 6.14
C PRO A 107 -9.49 -8.51 7.39
N TYR A 108 -8.22 -8.16 7.40
CA TYR A 108 -7.60 -7.35 8.45
C TYR A 108 -6.41 -6.56 7.88
N LEU A 109 -5.80 -5.71 8.72
CA LEU A 109 -4.52 -5.06 8.43
C LEU A 109 -3.43 -5.68 9.31
N PRO A 110 -2.39 -6.28 8.71
CA PRO A 110 -1.26 -6.80 9.47
C PRO A 110 -0.50 -5.69 10.19
N GLY A 111 -0.09 -5.94 11.43
CA GLY A 111 0.69 -5.03 12.26
C GLY A 111 2.04 -4.70 11.63
N SER A 112 2.63 -5.64 10.87
CA SER A 112 3.82 -5.41 10.05
C SER A 112 3.61 -4.37 8.95
N SER A 113 2.43 -4.36 8.31
CA SER A 113 2.06 -3.39 7.27
C SER A 113 1.79 -2.01 7.88
N ILE A 114 1.09 -1.95 9.01
CA ILE A 114 0.84 -0.71 9.76
C ILE A 114 2.19 -0.12 10.24
N LYS A 115 3.03 -0.95 10.85
CA LYS A 115 4.36 -0.55 11.33
C LYS A 115 5.28 -0.10 10.19
N GLY A 116 5.22 -0.76 9.03
CA GLY A 116 5.95 -0.37 7.82
C GLY A 116 5.55 1.03 7.33
N ALA A 117 4.24 1.29 7.21
CA ALA A 117 3.74 2.61 6.81
C ALA A 117 4.11 3.71 7.82
N LEU A 118 4.03 3.40 9.11
CA LEU A 118 4.46 4.30 10.18
C LEU A 118 5.97 4.58 10.12
N ARG A 119 6.80 3.54 9.93
CA ARG A 119 8.26 3.67 9.76
C ARG A 119 8.60 4.60 8.62
N SER A 120 8.11 4.33 7.41
CA SER A 120 8.42 5.17 6.24
C SER A 120 7.98 6.63 6.46
N THR A 121 6.82 6.83 7.09
CA THR A 121 6.29 8.17 7.38
C THR A 121 7.16 8.95 8.35
N ILE A 122 7.55 8.35 9.48
CA ILE A 122 8.38 9.06 10.47
C ILE A 122 9.83 9.17 10.04
N THR A 123 10.36 8.22 9.25
CA THR A 123 11.71 8.30 8.68
C THR A 123 11.83 9.48 7.71
N ARG A 124 10.85 9.70 6.83
CA ARG A 124 10.84 10.90 5.97
C ARG A 124 10.79 12.21 6.76
N ALA A 125 10.04 12.23 7.85
CA ALA A 125 9.95 13.39 8.73
C ALA A 125 11.25 13.63 9.53
N PHE A 126 12.16 12.66 9.57
CA PHE A 126 13.35 12.73 10.39
C PHE A 126 14.44 13.64 9.81
N GLY A 127 14.34 14.00 8.52
CA GLY A 127 15.22 15.00 7.91
C GLY A 127 16.66 14.55 7.70
N LYS A 128 16.91 13.23 7.62
CA LYS A 128 18.24 12.65 7.34
C LYS A 128 18.44 12.33 5.86
N ASP A 129 17.76 13.04 4.96
CA ASP A 129 17.85 12.86 3.50
C ASP A 129 19.31 12.88 2.99
N ASN A 130 20.16 13.71 3.58
CA ASN A 130 21.57 13.81 3.22
C ASN A 130 22.34 12.50 3.41
N VAL A 131 22.00 11.69 4.42
CA VAL A 131 22.65 10.40 4.65
C VAL A 131 22.37 9.44 3.49
N TYR A 132 21.12 9.37 3.05
CA TYR A 132 20.72 8.57 1.87
C TYR A 132 21.40 9.08 0.59
N LYS A 133 21.49 10.40 0.40
CA LYS A 133 22.17 11.01 -0.75
C LYS A 133 23.67 10.69 -0.77
N MET A 134 24.34 10.77 0.39
CA MET A 134 25.76 10.44 0.52
C MET A 134 26.03 8.98 0.18
N HIS A 135 25.31 8.04 0.78
CA HIS A 135 25.47 6.61 0.49
C HIS A 135 25.18 6.26 -0.97
N LEU A 136 24.20 6.93 -1.59
CA LEU A 136 23.95 6.77 -3.02
C LEU A 136 25.18 7.15 -3.86
N LYS A 137 25.82 8.28 -3.56
CA LYS A 137 27.05 8.72 -4.24
C LYS A 137 28.24 7.79 -3.96
N GLU A 138 28.39 7.32 -2.73
CA GLU A 138 29.42 6.35 -2.35
C GLU A 138 29.25 5.04 -3.13
N LYS A 139 28.03 4.51 -3.23
CA LYS A 139 27.73 3.29 -4.01
C LYS A 139 27.96 3.46 -5.50
N ILE A 140 27.58 4.61 -6.07
CA ILE A 140 27.89 4.91 -7.48
C ILE A 140 29.41 4.87 -7.70
N THR A 141 30.17 5.50 -6.81
CA THR A 141 31.64 5.51 -6.88
C THR A 141 32.23 4.11 -6.73
N GLU A 142 31.73 3.31 -5.79
CA GLU A 142 32.15 1.93 -5.57
C GLU A 142 31.93 1.06 -6.82
N VAL A 143 30.74 1.11 -7.41
CA VAL A 143 30.41 0.33 -8.63
C VAL A 143 31.30 0.75 -9.80
N LEU A 144 31.51 2.05 -10.00
CA LEU A 144 32.35 2.56 -11.08
C LEU A 144 33.83 2.16 -10.93
N THR A 145 34.34 2.07 -9.70
CA THR A 145 35.77 1.85 -9.43
C THR A 145 36.14 0.39 -9.21
N LYS A 146 35.26 -0.41 -8.59
CA LYS A 146 35.60 -1.77 -8.11
C LYS A 146 34.83 -2.88 -8.81
N ASN A 147 33.57 -2.65 -9.21
CA ASN A 147 32.75 -3.71 -9.81
C ASN A 147 31.67 -3.15 -10.76
N PRO A 148 32.00 -2.91 -12.04
CA PRO A 148 31.08 -2.30 -13.01
C PRO A 148 29.81 -3.11 -13.30
N ARG A 149 29.76 -4.39 -12.90
CA ARG A 149 28.57 -5.26 -13.03
C ARG A 149 27.75 -5.36 -11.73
N GLY A 150 28.18 -4.67 -10.67
CA GLY A 150 27.55 -4.68 -9.34
C GLY A 150 26.34 -3.76 -9.17
N GLY A 151 25.90 -3.05 -10.22
CA GLY A 151 24.86 -2.02 -10.12
C GLY A 151 23.52 -2.52 -9.54
N GLU A 152 23.09 -3.74 -9.86
CA GLU A 152 21.83 -4.28 -9.32
C GLU A 152 21.93 -4.55 -7.81
N ARG A 153 23.08 -5.06 -7.36
CA ARG A 153 23.34 -5.31 -5.93
C ARG A 153 23.41 -3.99 -5.17
N ALA A 154 24.13 -3.00 -5.70
CA ALA A 154 24.25 -1.67 -5.11
C ALA A 154 22.88 -0.97 -4.96
N LEU A 155 21.96 -1.13 -5.92
CA LEU A 155 20.60 -0.60 -5.82
C LEU A 155 19.81 -1.21 -4.65
N LYS A 156 20.06 -2.48 -4.30
CA LYS A 156 19.40 -3.16 -3.17
C LYS A 156 20.03 -2.75 -1.84
N GLU A 157 21.34 -2.54 -1.82
CA GLU A 157 22.09 -2.24 -0.60
C GLU A 157 22.00 -0.77 -0.16
N VAL A 158 21.95 0.18 -1.09
CA VAL A 158 22.03 1.63 -0.77
C VAL A 158 21.01 2.09 0.29
N GLY A 159 19.76 1.61 0.20
CA GLY A 159 18.72 1.95 1.16
C GLY A 159 18.91 1.26 2.50
N VAL A 160 19.42 0.03 2.51
CA VAL A 160 19.65 -0.77 3.72
C VAL A 160 20.81 -0.20 4.52
N GLU A 161 21.94 0.07 3.87
CA GLU A 161 23.12 0.60 4.52
C GLU A 161 22.86 2.00 5.10
N ALA A 162 22.14 2.86 4.37
CA ALA A 162 21.77 4.17 4.87
C ALA A 162 20.82 4.06 6.08
N ASP A 163 19.85 3.14 6.04
CA ASP A 163 18.99 2.84 7.18
C ASP A 163 19.78 2.33 8.38
N GLU A 164 20.76 1.43 8.20
CA GLU A 164 21.61 0.91 9.25
C GLU A 164 22.57 1.95 9.84
N GLN A 165 23.03 2.91 9.04
CA GLN A 165 23.83 4.02 9.55
C GLN A 165 23.01 4.88 10.52
N ILE A 166 21.79 5.25 10.12
CA ILE A 166 20.88 6.11 10.90
C ILE A 166 20.35 5.35 12.12
N PHE A 167 19.75 4.19 11.90
CA PHE A 167 18.99 3.47 12.91
C PHE A 167 19.78 2.35 13.57
N GLY A 168 20.93 1.97 13.03
CA GLY A 168 21.68 0.80 13.50
C GLY A 168 21.09 -0.50 12.97
N SER A 169 21.73 -1.61 13.33
CA SER A 169 21.26 -2.95 13.01
C SER A 169 19.91 -3.24 13.69
N PRO A 170 19.21 -4.33 13.32
CA PRO A 170 17.94 -4.69 13.93
C PRO A 170 17.95 -4.75 15.47
N THR A 171 19.09 -5.05 16.09
CA THR A 171 19.24 -5.11 17.55
C THR A 171 19.36 -3.74 18.21
N SER A 172 19.84 -2.73 17.50
CA SER A 172 19.98 -1.34 17.97
C SER A 172 18.93 -0.37 17.39
N SER A 173 18.03 -0.86 16.52
CA SER A 173 17.03 -0.02 15.86
C SER A 173 15.96 0.50 16.82
N PRO A 174 15.59 1.79 16.78
CA PRO A 174 14.53 2.34 17.64
C PRO A 174 13.17 1.71 17.35
N PHE A 175 12.97 1.22 16.13
CA PHE A 175 11.75 0.53 15.73
C PHE A 175 11.56 -0.82 16.44
N LYS A 176 12.58 -1.41 17.08
CA LYS A 176 12.41 -2.60 17.93
C LYS A 176 11.55 -2.31 19.16
N LEU A 177 11.56 -1.07 19.63
CA LEU A 177 10.82 -0.61 20.80
C LEU A 177 9.34 -0.36 20.48
N LEU A 178 8.98 -0.34 19.20
CA LEU A 178 7.63 -0.12 18.72
C LEU A 178 7.00 -1.45 18.29
N VAL A 179 6.05 -1.96 19.08
CA VAL A 179 5.28 -3.18 18.74
C VAL A 179 3.88 -2.76 18.33
N VAL A 180 3.47 -3.17 17.14
CA VAL A 180 2.15 -2.88 16.57
C VAL A 180 1.46 -4.20 16.35
N SER A 181 0.30 -4.41 16.96
CA SER A 181 -0.50 -5.62 16.72
C SER A 181 -1.13 -5.57 15.34
N ASP A 182 -1.52 -6.75 14.85
CA ASP A 182 -2.53 -6.84 13.81
C ASP A 182 -3.82 -6.11 14.24
N SER A 183 -4.58 -5.64 13.26
CA SER A 183 -5.87 -5.03 13.55
C SER A 183 -6.92 -6.08 13.89
N SER A 184 -8.07 -5.63 14.40
CA SER A 184 -9.31 -6.39 14.40
C SER A 184 -9.68 -6.85 12.98
N PHE A 185 -10.56 -7.83 12.90
CA PHE A 185 -11.14 -8.24 11.63
C PHE A 185 -12.21 -7.24 11.18
N ALA A 186 -12.24 -6.95 9.88
CA ALA A 186 -13.39 -6.35 9.23
C ALA A 186 -14.35 -7.45 8.73
N GLU A 187 -15.60 -7.07 8.51
CA GLU A 187 -16.56 -7.90 7.82
C GLU A 187 -16.24 -7.97 6.32
N ASN A 188 -16.62 -9.06 5.65
CA ASN A 188 -16.43 -9.18 4.20
C ASN A 188 -17.20 -8.11 3.41
N SER A 189 -18.30 -7.58 3.96
CA SER A 189 -19.04 -6.45 3.38
C SER A 189 -18.24 -5.13 3.36
N SER A 190 -17.14 -5.05 4.11
CA SER A 190 -16.19 -3.93 4.03
C SER A 190 -15.22 -4.05 2.86
N LEU A 191 -15.21 -5.18 2.13
CA LEU A 191 -14.45 -5.33 0.90
C LEU A 191 -15.27 -4.91 -0.32
N GLN A 192 -14.58 -4.32 -1.28
CA GLN A 192 -15.11 -3.98 -2.60
C GLN A 192 -14.11 -4.41 -3.68
N LEU A 193 -14.60 -4.68 -4.89
CA LEU A 193 -13.75 -4.87 -6.06
C LEU A 193 -13.47 -3.51 -6.69
N SER A 194 -12.22 -3.04 -6.60
CA SER A 194 -11.83 -1.76 -7.20
C SER A 194 -11.08 -1.96 -8.52
N GLU A 195 -11.50 -1.20 -9.53
CA GLU A 195 -10.72 -1.01 -10.75
C GLU A 195 -9.63 0.05 -10.50
N ILE A 196 -8.38 -0.34 -10.69
CA ILE A 196 -7.19 0.49 -10.48
C ILE A 196 -6.58 0.80 -11.83
N VAL A 197 -6.73 2.05 -12.29
CA VAL A 197 -6.07 2.51 -13.52
C VAL A 197 -4.65 2.97 -13.22
N ILE A 198 -3.72 2.62 -14.11
CA ILE A 198 -2.35 3.11 -14.06
C ILE A 198 -2.19 4.16 -15.14
N GLN A 199 -2.05 5.42 -14.74
CA GLN A 199 -2.03 6.54 -15.67
C GLN A 199 -0.67 7.22 -15.67
N ASN A 200 -0.12 7.46 -16.87
CA ASN A 200 0.97 8.41 -17.05
C ASN A 200 0.39 9.83 -17.10
N ILE A 201 0.64 10.64 -16.06
CA ILE A 201 0.04 11.97 -15.93
C ILE A 201 0.59 12.98 -16.96
N LYS A 202 1.68 12.65 -17.67
CA LYS A 202 2.21 13.49 -18.76
C LYS A 202 1.68 13.06 -20.12
N LYS A 203 1.82 11.77 -20.44
CA LYS A 203 1.47 11.23 -21.76
C LYS A 203 -0.04 11.04 -21.94
N ARG A 204 -0.83 11.16 -20.87
CA ARG A 204 -2.28 10.94 -20.85
C ARG A 204 -2.71 9.54 -21.34
N GLU A 205 -1.76 8.61 -21.33
CA GLU A 205 -1.98 7.20 -21.66
C GLU A 205 -2.33 6.41 -20.40
N ASN A 206 -3.35 5.56 -20.53
CA ASN A 206 -3.70 4.56 -19.51
C ASN A 206 -3.07 3.23 -19.89
N LEU A 207 -2.41 2.58 -18.93
CA LEU A 207 -2.05 1.16 -19.07
C LEU A 207 -3.26 0.29 -18.72
N LEU A 208 -3.11 -1.02 -18.91
CA LEU A 208 -4.11 -2.00 -18.52
C LEU A 208 -4.47 -1.83 -17.03
N PRO A 209 -5.79 -1.80 -16.69
CA PRO A 209 -6.22 -1.67 -15.32
C PRO A 209 -5.88 -2.94 -14.54
N LEU A 210 -5.71 -2.77 -13.23
CA LEU A 210 -5.65 -3.86 -12.27
C LEU A 210 -6.98 -3.93 -11.53
N TYR A 211 -7.34 -5.12 -11.08
CA TYR A 211 -8.53 -5.33 -10.26
C TYR A 211 -8.09 -5.91 -8.92
N ALA A 212 -8.61 -5.35 -7.84
CA ALA A 212 -8.17 -5.72 -6.50
C ALA A 212 -9.31 -5.63 -5.50
N GLU A 213 -9.32 -6.57 -4.56
CA GLU A 213 -10.10 -6.44 -3.35
C GLU A 213 -9.51 -5.33 -2.49
N THR A 214 -10.33 -4.37 -2.09
CA THR A 214 -9.90 -3.27 -1.24
C THR A 214 -10.87 -3.09 -0.09
N LEU A 215 -10.36 -2.73 1.08
CA LEU A 215 -11.19 -2.20 2.16
C LEU A 215 -11.78 -0.87 1.72
N SER A 216 -13.10 -0.73 1.86
CA SER A 216 -13.85 0.44 1.46
C SER A 216 -13.62 1.62 2.41
N PRO A 217 -13.63 2.87 1.89
CA PRO A 217 -13.60 4.07 2.73
C PRO A 217 -14.70 4.05 3.80
N GLY A 218 -14.35 4.49 5.01
CA GLY A 218 -15.23 4.48 6.19
C GLY A 218 -15.12 3.21 7.05
N THR A 219 -14.45 2.15 6.57
CA THR A 219 -14.17 0.97 7.39
C THR A 219 -13.30 1.34 8.59
N LYS A 220 -13.69 0.87 9.79
CA LYS A 220 -12.96 1.10 11.05
C LYS A 220 -12.41 -0.19 11.61
N LEU A 221 -11.16 -0.13 12.06
CA LEU A 221 -10.43 -1.25 12.63
C LEU A 221 -9.71 -0.80 13.90
N THR A 222 -9.55 -1.68 14.87
CA THR A 222 -8.85 -1.36 16.13
C THR A 222 -7.66 -2.28 16.36
N GLY A 223 -6.76 -1.91 17.27
CA GLY A 223 -5.65 -2.76 17.68
C GLY A 223 -4.80 -2.07 18.74
N THR A 224 -3.60 -2.58 18.98
CA THR A 224 -2.72 -2.08 20.05
C THR A 224 -1.34 -1.68 19.53
N LEU A 225 -0.80 -0.63 20.15
CA LEU A 225 0.55 -0.15 19.93
C LEU A 225 1.26 -0.05 21.28
N ILE A 226 2.40 -0.73 21.40
CA ILE A 226 3.21 -0.74 22.61
C ILE A 226 4.54 -0.04 22.32
N ARG A 227 4.90 0.90 23.18
CA ARG A 227 6.25 1.46 23.25
C ARG A 227 6.97 0.86 24.44
N LYS A 228 7.96 0.01 24.17
CA LYS A 228 8.71 -0.73 25.18
C LYS A 228 9.91 0.06 25.70
N TYR A 229 10.14 0.00 27.02
CA TYR A 229 11.41 0.28 27.70
C TYR A 229 12.04 1.65 27.39
N ARG A 230 11.22 2.71 27.28
CA ARG A 230 11.65 4.07 26.92
C ARG A 230 12.77 4.59 27.83
N THR A 231 12.64 4.39 29.14
CA THR A 231 13.55 4.93 30.17
C THR A 231 14.83 4.12 30.35
N LEU A 232 14.81 2.83 29.99
CA LEU A 232 15.96 1.93 30.15
C LEU A 232 16.93 2.10 28.97
N TYR A 233 16.40 2.20 27.74
CA TYR A 233 17.21 2.28 26.53
C TYR A 233 17.76 3.68 26.22
N SER A 234 17.15 4.74 26.75
CA SER A 234 17.71 6.09 26.62
C SER A 234 18.96 6.31 27.48
N LYS A 235 19.08 5.60 28.61
CA LYS A 235 20.22 5.70 29.53
C LYS A 235 21.45 4.94 29.04
N GLU A 236 21.24 3.78 28.43
CA GLU A 236 22.33 2.84 28.09
C GLU A 236 22.85 2.98 26.64
N LYS A 237 22.32 3.92 25.84
CA LYS A 237 22.69 4.14 24.41
C LYS A 237 22.63 2.89 23.51
N PHE A 238 21.93 1.82 23.93
CA PHE A 238 21.77 0.60 23.14
C PHE A 238 20.94 0.78 21.86
N VAL A 239 20.22 1.90 21.74
CA VAL A 239 19.34 2.20 20.62
C VAL A 239 19.71 3.56 20.02
N LYS A 240 19.83 3.62 18.70
CA LYS A 240 20.08 4.88 17.97
C LYS A 240 18.77 5.65 17.77
N GLU A 241 18.85 6.98 17.78
CA GLU A 241 17.77 7.89 17.36
C GLU A 241 16.40 7.57 18.01
N ILE A 242 16.39 7.24 19.31
CA ILE A 242 15.18 6.84 20.04
C ILE A 242 14.06 7.89 19.98
N GLU A 243 14.43 9.16 19.83
CA GLU A 243 13.51 10.28 19.68
C GLU A 243 12.64 10.14 18.44
N ILE A 244 13.05 9.36 17.42
CA ILE A 244 12.27 9.21 16.17
C ILE A 244 10.87 8.65 16.44
N ILE A 245 10.71 7.74 17.40
CA ILE A 245 9.43 7.14 17.76
C ILE A 245 8.58 8.03 18.69
N GLU A 246 9.09 9.21 19.07
CA GLU A 246 8.35 10.26 19.77
C GLU A 246 7.65 11.22 18.80
N SER A 247 6.62 11.91 19.25
CA SER A 247 5.85 12.89 18.44
C SER A 247 5.42 12.39 17.06
N MET A 248 5.04 11.10 16.97
CA MET A 248 4.71 10.45 15.69
C MET A 248 3.61 11.17 14.90
N ALA A 249 2.63 11.77 15.58
CA ALA A 249 1.57 12.56 14.95
C ALA A 249 2.10 13.84 14.30
N GLU A 250 2.96 14.58 15.01
CA GLU A 250 3.58 15.79 14.49
C GLU A 250 4.50 15.50 13.30
N LYS A 251 5.34 14.47 13.42
CA LYS A 251 6.22 14.01 12.34
C LYS A 251 5.43 13.54 11.12
N SER A 252 4.35 12.78 11.35
CA SER A 252 3.43 12.36 10.28
C SER A 252 2.85 13.55 9.53
N ARG A 253 2.41 14.59 10.25
CA ARG A 253 1.92 15.83 9.64
C ARG A 253 2.98 16.47 8.74
N ALA A 254 4.18 16.71 9.27
CA ALA A 254 5.27 17.34 8.52
C ALA A 254 5.62 16.57 7.23
N SER A 255 5.77 15.24 7.32
CA SER A 255 6.06 14.40 6.14
C SER A 255 4.91 14.40 5.13
N ASN A 256 3.67 14.31 5.59
CA ASN A 256 2.52 14.21 4.68
C ASN A 256 2.23 15.54 3.98
N SER A 257 2.43 16.69 4.63
CA SER A 257 2.24 18.00 4.00
C SER A 257 3.05 18.13 2.71
N ILE A 258 4.36 17.82 2.76
CA ILE A 258 5.26 17.88 1.61
C ILE A 258 4.78 16.96 0.47
N LEU A 259 4.39 15.73 0.81
CA LEU A 259 3.91 14.75 -0.18
C LEU A 259 2.60 15.20 -0.84
N LEU A 260 1.64 15.64 -0.04
CA LEU A 260 0.31 16.02 -0.50
C LEU A 260 0.34 17.31 -1.34
N GLU A 261 1.11 18.32 -0.91
CA GLU A 261 1.28 19.58 -1.66
C GLU A 261 1.90 19.31 -3.03
N ARG A 262 2.94 18.47 -3.09
CA ARG A 262 3.58 18.06 -4.34
C ARG A 262 2.61 17.33 -5.27
N GLU A 263 1.80 16.41 -4.75
CA GLU A 263 0.82 15.69 -5.56
C GLU A 263 -0.30 16.60 -6.07
N ILE A 264 -0.78 17.53 -5.24
CA ILE A 264 -1.76 18.55 -5.64
C ILE A 264 -1.19 19.40 -6.78
N GLU A 265 0.04 19.89 -6.63
CA GLU A 265 0.70 20.71 -7.64
C GLU A 265 0.84 19.94 -8.98
N LYS A 266 1.37 18.72 -8.94
CA LYS A 266 1.59 17.89 -10.14
C LYS A 266 0.29 17.56 -10.87
N LEU A 267 -0.76 17.18 -10.14
CA LEU A 267 -2.04 16.83 -10.75
C LEU A 267 -2.77 18.05 -11.29
N SER A 268 -2.70 19.20 -10.59
CA SER A 268 -3.30 20.46 -11.03
C SER A 268 -2.66 20.98 -12.32
N LYS A 269 -1.34 20.82 -12.49
CA LYS A 269 -0.63 21.18 -13.72
C LYS A 269 -0.90 20.23 -14.89
N SER A 270 -1.26 18.97 -14.61
CA SER A 270 -1.47 17.93 -15.62
C SER A 270 -2.86 18.02 -16.27
N ASP A 271 -3.91 17.87 -15.46
CA ASP A 271 -5.31 17.90 -15.89
C ASP A 271 -6.23 18.13 -14.66
N PRO A 272 -6.50 19.39 -14.29
CA PRO A 272 -7.23 19.69 -13.06
C PRO A 272 -8.68 19.20 -13.07
N ASN A 273 -9.31 19.10 -14.25
CA ASN A 273 -10.68 18.62 -14.40
C ASN A 273 -10.75 17.10 -14.21
N LYS A 274 -9.87 16.35 -14.88
CA LYS A 274 -9.80 14.90 -14.74
C LYS A 274 -9.45 14.46 -13.32
N PHE A 275 -8.55 15.17 -12.65
CA PHE A 275 -8.08 14.84 -11.30
C PHE A 275 -8.79 15.61 -10.19
N ARG A 276 -9.89 16.32 -10.48
CA ARG A 276 -10.58 17.18 -9.51
C ARG A 276 -10.87 16.47 -8.18
N LYS A 277 -11.47 15.27 -8.24
CA LYS A 277 -11.81 14.47 -7.05
C LYS A 277 -10.57 14.09 -6.24
N ILE A 278 -9.47 13.73 -6.91
CA ILE A 278 -8.20 13.38 -6.27
C ILE A 278 -7.57 14.60 -5.58
N ILE A 279 -7.56 15.75 -6.27
CA ILE A 279 -7.02 17.01 -5.73
C ILE A 279 -7.82 17.43 -4.49
N GLU A 280 -9.15 17.36 -4.56
CA GLU A 280 -10.04 17.65 -3.42
C GLU A 280 -9.79 16.67 -2.26
N PHE A 281 -9.59 15.40 -2.55
CA PHE A 281 -9.24 14.40 -1.55
C PHE A 281 -7.92 14.74 -0.83
N TYR A 282 -6.86 15.09 -1.57
CA TYR A 282 -5.58 15.49 -0.95
C TYR A 282 -5.69 16.79 -0.15
N LYS A 283 -6.48 17.76 -0.61
CA LYS A 283 -6.77 18.98 0.18
C LYS A 283 -7.46 18.66 1.50
N LYS A 284 -8.41 17.70 1.51
CA LYS A 284 -9.04 17.21 2.74
C LYS A 284 -8.02 16.55 3.67
N LEU A 285 -7.13 15.71 3.14
CA LEU A 285 -6.05 15.12 3.95
C LEU A 285 -5.12 16.16 4.55
N LEU A 286 -4.75 17.22 3.81
CA LEU A 286 -3.95 18.32 4.34
C LEU A 286 -4.64 19.00 5.52
N MET A 287 -5.94 19.22 5.45
CA MET A 287 -6.71 19.78 6.58
C MET A 287 -6.72 18.82 7.77
N MET A 288 -7.03 17.53 7.55
CA MET A 288 -7.06 16.50 8.61
C MET A 288 -5.69 16.32 9.27
N SER A 289 -4.60 16.47 8.52
CA SER A 289 -3.25 16.33 9.05
C SER A 289 -2.95 17.33 10.17
N LYS A 290 -3.64 18.48 10.21
CA LYS A 290 -3.46 19.53 11.22
C LYS A 290 -4.01 19.15 12.60
N GLU A 291 -4.84 18.12 12.70
CA GLU A 291 -5.35 17.60 13.98
C GLU A 291 -4.21 17.01 14.83
N LYS A 292 -4.12 17.37 16.12
CA LYS A 292 -2.97 17.03 16.98
C LYS A 292 -2.79 15.52 17.23
N SER A 293 -3.88 14.76 17.32
CA SER A 293 -3.88 13.32 17.64
C SER A 293 -4.03 12.40 16.43
N THR A 294 -3.98 12.97 15.22
CA THR A 294 -4.21 12.24 13.97
C THR A 294 -2.87 11.90 13.31
N ILE A 295 -2.68 10.61 13.02
CA ILE A 295 -1.58 10.11 12.21
C ILE A 295 -2.16 9.67 10.88
N LEU A 296 -1.79 10.34 9.79
CA LEU A 296 -2.15 9.91 8.45
C LEU A 296 -1.06 8.98 7.92
N LEU A 297 -1.46 7.82 7.44
CA LEU A 297 -0.55 6.85 6.83
C LEU A 297 -1.04 6.53 5.42
N CYS A 298 -0.09 6.34 4.51
CA CYS A 298 -0.36 5.80 3.19
C CYS A 298 0.25 4.39 3.14
N MET A 299 -0.60 3.37 3.11
CA MET A 299 -0.21 1.97 3.27
C MET A 299 -0.70 1.09 2.12
N GLY A 300 -0.14 -0.12 2.06
CA GLY A 300 -0.63 -1.16 1.18
C GLY A 300 -0.05 -1.15 -0.24
N PHE A 301 -0.69 -1.94 -1.10
CA PHE A 301 -0.35 -2.03 -2.51
C PHE A 301 -0.61 -0.67 -3.16
N SER A 302 0.32 -0.25 -4.01
CA SER A 302 0.14 0.92 -4.87
C SER A 302 0.08 2.31 -4.20
N SER A 303 0.56 2.47 -2.96
CA SER A 303 0.69 3.78 -2.29
C SER A 303 1.63 4.79 -3.00
N GLY A 304 2.26 4.41 -4.13
CA GLY A 304 3.21 5.23 -4.87
C GLY A 304 4.65 5.13 -4.35
N TYR A 305 5.61 5.63 -5.14
CA TYR A 305 7.03 5.55 -4.79
C TYR A 305 7.37 6.43 -3.57
N PHE A 306 6.93 7.69 -3.56
CA PHE A 306 7.31 8.64 -2.52
C PHE A 306 6.74 8.33 -1.12
N SER A 307 5.63 7.60 -1.03
CA SER A 307 5.12 7.14 0.28
C SER A 307 5.92 5.97 0.85
N LYS A 308 6.77 5.31 0.04
CA LYS A 308 7.54 4.12 0.45
C LYS A 308 9.02 4.40 0.69
N ILE A 309 9.56 5.48 0.14
CA ILE A 309 10.96 5.84 0.37
C ILE A 309 11.14 6.60 1.69
N ALA A 310 12.37 6.53 2.20
CA ALA A 310 12.84 7.26 3.37
C ALA A 310 13.18 8.73 3.08
N VAL A 311 13.51 9.07 1.82
CA VAL A 311 13.87 10.44 1.42
C VAL A 311 12.62 11.30 1.32
N GLY A 312 12.54 12.35 2.13
CA GLY A 312 11.39 13.26 2.21
C GLY A 312 11.27 14.16 0.99
N ASN A 313 12.39 14.71 0.51
CA ASN A 313 12.43 15.60 -0.66
C ASN A 313 13.49 15.15 -1.69
N PRO A 314 13.14 14.22 -2.58
CA PRO A 314 14.03 13.80 -3.67
C PRO A 314 14.08 14.87 -4.75
N ASP A 315 15.15 15.67 -4.71
CA ASP A 315 15.48 16.72 -5.66
C ASP A 315 16.03 16.16 -6.98
N SER A 316 16.31 17.05 -7.93
CA SER A 316 16.83 16.69 -9.25
C SER A 316 18.18 15.96 -9.16
N GLU A 317 19.06 16.37 -8.24
CA GLU A 317 20.36 15.73 -8.03
C GLU A 317 20.18 14.28 -7.56
N PHE A 318 19.34 14.06 -6.54
CA PHE A 318 19.04 12.70 -6.06
C PHE A 318 18.50 11.82 -7.19
N LEU A 319 17.55 12.33 -8.00
CA LEU A 319 16.99 11.55 -9.11
C LEU A 319 18.04 11.25 -10.20
N GLN A 320 18.97 12.16 -10.47
CA GLN A 320 20.08 11.93 -11.39
C GLN A 320 21.04 10.86 -10.87
N ASP A 321 21.34 10.86 -9.58
CA ASP A 321 22.21 9.85 -8.99
C ASP A 321 21.53 8.46 -8.97
N VAL A 322 20.23 8.39 -8.68
CA VAL A 322 19.46 7.15 -8.84
C VAL A 322 19.48 6.69 -10.29
N GLN A 323 19.33 7.60 -11.26
CA GLN A 323 19.42 7.29 -12.68
C GLN A 323 20.80 6.75 -13.07
N LYS A 324 21.89 7.34 -12.58
CA LYS A 324 23.26 6.87 -12.82
C LYS A 324 23.40 5.44 -12.31
N LEU A 325 23.02 5.18 -11.06
CA LEU A 325 23.13 3.83 -10.48
C LEU A 325 22.24 2.81 -11.21
N MET A 326 21.05 3.22 -11.64
CA MET A 326 20.17 2.39 -12.47
C MET A 326 20.77 2.07 -13.84
N ASN A 327 21.43 3.02 -14.50
CA ASN A 327 22.09 2.80 -15.78
C ASN A 327 23.26 1.81 -15.66
N LEU A 328 23.96 1.80 -14.53
CA LEU A 328 25.00 0.81 -14.24
C LEU A 328 24.45 -0.62 -14.08
N SER A 329 23.16 -0.76 -13.77
CA SER A 329 22.46 -2.05 -13.73
C SER A 329 21.82 -2.40 -15.07
N ASN A 330 21.03 -1.48 -15.65
CA ASN A 330 20.34 -1.66 -16.91
C ASN A 330 20.22 -0.31 -17.65
N PRO A 331 21.07 -0.05 -18.67
CA PRO A 331 21.10 1.20 -19.41
C PRO A 331 19.80 1.57 -20.12
N LYS A 332 18.88 0.61 -20.34
CA LYS A 332 17.59 0.86 -20.99
C LYS A 332 16.56 1.51 -20.06
N LYS A 333 16.82 1.55 -18.74
CA LYS A 333 15.89 2.15 -17.79
C LYS A 333 16.15 3.64 -17.65
N GLN A 334 15.12 4.45 -17.89
CA GLN A 334 15.20 5.90 -17.70
C GLN A 334 14.16 6.40 -16.69
N ILE A 335 14.61 7.32 -15.84
CA ILE A 335 13.85 8.11 -14.90
C ILE A 335 13.59 9.46 -15.57
N SER A 336 12.31 9.81 -15.69
CA SER A 336 11.93 11.15 -16.14
C SER A 336 12.36 12.20 -15.11
N SER A 337 12.75 13.40 -15.56
CA SER A 337 12.92 14.59 -14.72
C SER A 337 11.74 14.84 -13.78
N ASP A 338 10.55 14.42 -14.17
CA ASP A 338 9.29 14.62 -13.45
C ASP A 338 8.84 13.41 -12.64
N PHE A 339 9.76 12.49 -12.39
CA PHE A 339 9.49 11.25 -11.68
C PHE A 339 8.77 11.45 -10.32
N PRO A 340 7.88 10.51 -9.94
CA PRO A 340 7.27 9.49 -10.78
C PRO A 340 6.22 10.14 -11.69
N VAL A 341 6.14 9.66 -12.93
CA VAL A 341 5.12 10.09 -13.91
C VAL A 341 3.88 9.20 -13.91
N SER A 342 4.00 7.98 -13.39
CA SER A 342 2.89 7.04 -13.28
C SER A 342 2.19 7.19 -11.94
N ARG A 343 0.86 7.25 -11.94
CA ARG A 343 0.01 7.19 -10.76
C ARG A 343 -1.00 6.08 -10.91
N LYS A 344 -1.45 5.56 -9.77
CA LYS A 344 -2.54 4.58 -9.72
C LYS A 344 -3.71 5.18 -8.97
N PHE A 345 -4.90 5.01 -9.53
CA PHE A 345 -6.14 5.55 -8.98
C PHE A 345 -7.24 4.51 -9.05
N VAL A 346 -8.12 4.51 -8.06
CA VAL A 346 -9.41 3.82 -8.19
C VAL A 346 -10.35 4.71 -9.00
N THR A 347 -11.05 4.11 -9.96
CA THR A 347 -12.01 4.80 -10.84
C THR A 347 -13.42 4.79 -10.29
N ASP A 348 -14.23 5.78 -10.70
CA ASP A 348 -15.68 5.74 -10.52
C ASP A 348 -16.40 5.01 -11.67
N SER A 349 -17.73 4.99 -11.62
CA SER A 349 -18.59 4.39 -12.65
C SER A 349 -18.41 4.97 -14.05
N MET A 350 -17.88 6.19 -14.17
CA MET A 350 -17.55 6.84 -15.44
C MET A 350 -16.11 6.56 -15.90
N GLY A 351 -15.33 5.76 -15.15
CA GLY A 351 -13.94 5.47 -15.45
C GLY A 351 -12.99 6.63 -15.11
N LEU A 352 -13.44 7.64 -14.37
CA LEU A 352 -12.62 8.78 -13.97
C LEU A 352 -11.92 8.50 -12.62
N PRO A 353 -10.68 9.00 -12.41
CA PRO A 353 -10.01 8.89 -11.12
C PRO A 353 -10.85 9.46 -9.97
N ALA A 354 -11.20 8.60 -9.02
CA ALA A 354 -12.06 8.95 -7.88
C ALA A 354 -11.30 8.97 -6.55
N TYR A 355 -10.42 8.01 -6.33
CA TYR A 355 -9.60 7.93 -5.12
C TYR A 355 -8.13 7.59 -5.40
N PRO A 356 -7.18 8.16 -4.64
CA PRO A 356 -5.88 7.53 -4.48
C PRO A 356 -6.01 6.23 -3.66
N LEU A 357 -4.99 5.37 -3.66
CA LEU A 357 -5.01 4.16 -2.84
C LEU A 357 -4.32 4.34 -1.49
N GLY A 358 -4.80 3.62 -0.49
CA GLY A 358 -4.04 3.30 0.72
C GLY A 358 -4.02 4.35 1.82
N TRP A 359 -4.78 5.43 1.74
CA TRP A 359 -4.78 6.45 2.79
C TRP A 359 -5.68 6.03 3.95
N ILE A 360 -5.10 6.07 5.15
CA ILE A 360 -5.78 5.75 6.40
C ILE A 360 -5.52 6.84 7.45
N LYS A 361 -6.48 7.01 8.36
CA LYS A 361 -6.35 7.82 9.58
C LYS A 361 -6.18 6.90 10.76
N MET A 362 -5.10 7.09 11.52
CA MET A 362 -4.87 6.41 12.79
C MET A 362 -4.97 7.40 13.94
N THR A 363 -5.75 7.06 14.96
CA THR A 363 -5.79 7.77 16.25
C THR A 363 -5.26 6.87 17.35
N LEU A 364 -4.58 7.46 18.34
CA LEU A 364 -4.00 6.73 19.47
C LEU A 364 -4.63 7.20 20.77
N SER A 365 -5.08 6.24 21.59
CA SER A 365 -5.61 6.46 22.93
C SER A 365 -4.73 5.73 23.93
N LYS A 366 -4.11 6.46 24.86
CA LYS A 366 -3.25 5.85 25.90
C LYS A 366 -4.14 5.05 26.86
N ILE A 367 -3.86 3.76 27.02
CA ILE A 367 -4.51 2.94 28.04
C ILE A 367 -3.84 3.31 29.36
N LYS A 368 -4.60 3.87 30.31
CA LYS A 368 -4.10 4.12 31.66
C LYS A 368 -3.78 2.76 32.29
N SER A 369 -2.50 2.55 32.61
CA SER A 369 -2.05 1.44 33.43
C SER A 369 -2.08 1.81 34.90
#